data_AF-A0A966XA10-F1
#
_entry.id   AF-A0A966XA10-F1
#
_cell.length_a   1.000
_cell.length_b   1.000
_cell.length_c   1.000
_cell.angle_alpha   90.00
_cell.angle_beta   90.00
_cell.angle_gamma   90.00
#
_symmetry.space_group_name_H-M   'P 1'
#
loop_
_entity.id
_entity.type
_entity.pdbx_description
1 polymer ?
#
loop_
_entity_poly.entity_id
_entity_poly.type
_entity_poly.pdbx_seq_one_letter_code
_entity_poly.pdbx_strand_id
1 'polypeptide(L)'
;MARVEESNSMTGNDASHEPEPASKAVVVVKVFDDLAKVDDEFLRQLSTRVHLIDLAYAFGYGDAALRDRLMSIVRPGLAEQMRSAIAMAKVSNERYPVDETVRTSRARVMDIAKRVLGDQV
;
A
#
# COMPACT_ATOMS: atom_id res chain seq x y z
N MET A 1 58.38 -35.08 -41.68
CA MET A 1 56.94 -35.12 -41.98
C MET A 1 56.20 -34.45 -40.83
N ALA A 2 55.26 -33.52 -41.13
CA ALA A 2 54.29 -32.79 -40.28
C ALA A 2 54.85 -31.98 -39.07
N ARG A 3 54.84 -30.64 -38.93
CA ARG A 3 53.97 -29.49 -39.31
C ARG A 3 52.76 -29.26 -38.38
N VAL A 4 52.53 -27.96 -38.03
CA VAL A 4 51.27 -27.28 -37.61
C VAL A 4 51.00 -27.20 -36.10
N GLU A 5 51.29 -26.06 -35.44
CA GLU A 5 50.47 -24.83 -35.18
C GLU A 5 49.66 -24.94 -33.86
N GLU A 6 49.96 -24.07 -32.88
CA GLU A 6 49.14 -22.92 -32.45
C GLU A 6 47.69 -23.26 -32.12
N SER A 7 47.26 -22.94 -30.89
CA SER A 7 46.13 -22.01 -30.67
C SER A 7 45.87 -21.76 -29.19
N ASN A 8 45.93 -20.47 -28.86
CA ASN A 8 45.20 -19.79 -27.79
C ASN A 8 43.83 -20.45 -27.48
N SER A 9 43.57 -20.73 -26.20
CA SER A 9 42.21 -20.83 -25.67
C SER A 9 42.00 -19.62 -24.76
N MET A 10 41.52 -18.52 -25.34
CA MET A 10 40.12 -18.07 -25.28
C MET A 10 39.59 -17.89 -23.86
N THR A 11 39.55 -16.61 -23.49
CA THR A 11 38.56 -15.92 -22.65
C THR A 11 37.16 -16.55 -22.63
N GLY A 12 36.53 -16.49 -21.46
CA GLY A 12 35.10 -16.69 -21.25
C GLY A 12 34.89 -17.46 -19.94
N ASN A 13 34.14 -17.00 -18.96
CA ASN A 13 33.20 -15.92 -18.90
C ASN A 13 33.11 -15.57 -17.40
N ASP A 14 33.36 -14.31 -17.07
CA ASP A 14 33.04 -13.74 -15.77
C ASP A 14 31.53 -13.83 -15.62
N ALA A 15 31.04 -14.92 -15.03
CA ALA A 15 29.64 -15.08 -14.68
C ALA A 15 29.38 -14.22 -13.43
N SER A 16 29.50 -12.91 -13.62
CA SER A 16 28.74 -11.92 -12.88
C SER A 16 27.27 -12.24 -13.15
N HIS A 17 26.72 -13.18 -12.40
CA HIS A 17 25.29 -13.24 -12.15
C HIS A 17 24.97 -11.98 -11.35
N GLU A 18 24.80 -10.86 -12.06
CA GLU A 18 23.99 -9.79 -11.52
C GLU A 18 22.64 -10.43 -11.17
N PRO A 19 22.21 -10.39 -9.90
CA PRO A 19 20.88 -10.88 -9.57
C PRO A 19 19.89 -10.08 -10.42
N GLU A 20 19.12 -10.77 -11.26
CA GLU A 20 18.02 -10.16 -12.01
C GLU A 20 17.24 -9.25 -11.05
N PRO A 21 16.98 -7.98 -11.42
CA PRO A 21 16.24 -7.09 -10.54
C PRO A 21 14.91 -7.76 -10.24
N ALA A 22 14.73 -8.18 -8.98
CA ALA A 22 13.54 -8.85 -8.52
C ALA A 22 12.34 -8.06 -9.03
N SER A 23 11.61 -8.67 -9.97
CA SER A 23 10.45 -8.05 -10.62
C SER A 23 9.56 -7.52 -9.52
N LYS A 24 9.43 -6.18 -9.42
CA LYS A 24 8.59 -5.55 -8.41
C LYS A 24 7.19 -6.08 -8.62
N ALA A 25 6.76 -6.99 -7.75
CA ALA A 25 5.44 -7.60 -7.84
C ALA A 25 4.40 -6.48 -7.88
N VAL A 26 3.62 -6.42 -8.96
CA VAL A 26 2.58 -5.41 -9.12
C VAL A 26 1.48 -5.72 -8.12
N VAL A 27 1.35 -4.90 -7.07
CA VAL A 27 0.29 -5.03 -6.09
C VAL A 27 -1.03 -4.57 -6.71
N VAL A 28 -1.94 -5.51 -6.96
CA VAL A 28 -3.27 -5.22 -7.50
C VAL A 28 -4.25 -4.97 -6.36
N VAL A 29 -4.77 -3.75 -6.25
CA VAL A 29 -5.74 -3.32 -5.23
C VAL A 29 -7.15 -3.32 -5.84
N LYS A 30 -7.99 -4.29 -5.49
CA LYS A 30 -9.37 -4.44 -6.01
C LYS A 30 -10.42 -4.06 -4.96
N VAL A 31 -10.20 -4.48 -3.72
CA VAL A 31 -11.08 -4.22 -2.57
C VAL A 31 -10.33 -3.50 -1.45
N PHE A 32 -11.06 -2.92 -0.50
CA PHE A 32 -10.47 -2.17 0.62
C PHE A 32 -9.41 -2.98 1.38
N ASP A 33 -9.67 -4.26 1.61
CA ASP A 33 -8.76 -5.13 2.37
C ASP A 33 -7.43 -5.40 1.63
N ASP A 34 -7.37 -5.16 0.30
CA ASP A 34 -6.11 -5.25 -0.45
C ASP A 34 -5.12 -4.14 -0.08
N LEU A 35 -5.57 -3.08 0.61
CA LEU A 35 -4.67 -2.05 1.15
C LEU A 35 -3.70 -2.62 2.19
N ALA A 36 -3.94 -3.81 2.75
CA ALA A 36 -2.94 -4.49 3.58
C ALA A 36 -1.68 -4.91 2.79
N LYS A 37 -1.79 -5.05 1.46
CA LYS A 37 -0.73 -5.56 0.57
C LYS A 37 0.17 -4.45 0.01
N VAL A 38 -0.25 -3.20 0.09
CA VAL A 38 0.51 -2.05 -0.41
C VAL A 38 1.59 -1.65 0.59
N ASP A 39 2.60 -0.90 0.13
CA ASP A 39 3.67 -0.41 0.99
C ASP A 39 3.26 0.79 1.86
N ASP A 40 4.10 1.14 2.84
CA ASP A 40 3.83 2.21 3.80
C ASP A 40 3.83 3.60 3.14
N GLU A 41 4.63 3.78 2.09
CA GLU A 41 4.71 5.06 1.38
C GLU A 41 3.41 5.34 0.64
N PHE A 42 2.85 4.33 -0.03
CA PHE A 42 1.53 4.40 -0.64
C PHE A 42 0.44 4.72 0.39
N LEU A 43 0.41 4.01 1.53
CA LEU A 43 -0.58 4.29 2.58
C LEU A 43 -0.44 5.72 3.13
N ARG A 44 0.79 6.21 3.28
CA ARG A 44 1.05 7.59 3.70
C ARG A 44 0.52 8.58 2.66
N GLN A 45 0.81 8.38 1.38
CA GLN A 45 0.32 9.21 0.29
C GLN A 45 -1.20 9.16 0.08
N LEU A 46 -1.82 8.01 0.37
CA LEU A 46 -3.27 7.87 0.38
C LEU A 46 -3.87 8.69 1.52
N SER A 47 -3.29 8.58 2.73
CA SER A 47 -3.79 9.25 3.93
C SER A 47 -3.83 10.77 3.83
N THR A 48 -2.95 11.39 3.03
CA THR A 48 -2.93 12.84 2.83
C THR A 48 -3.98 13.34 1.85
N ARG A 49 -4.56 12.44 1.04
CA ARG A 49 -5.55 12.76 -0.01
C ARG A 49 -6.99 12.42 0.40
N VAL A 50 -7.15 11.54 1.38
CA VAL A 50 -8.46 11.12 1.88
C VAL A 50 -8.91 12.04 3.01
N HIS A 51 -10.20 12.39 3.02
CA HIS A 51 -10.80 13.16 4.10
C HIS A 51 -10.75 12.39 5.44
N LEU A 52 -10.45 13.09 6.54
CA LEU A 52 -10.31 12.50 7.88
C LEU A 52 -11.49 11.59 8.27
N ILE A 53 -12.72 12.03 8.01
CA ILE A 53 -13.92 11.25 8.34
C ILE A 53 -13.97 9.95 7.56
N ASP A 54 -13.58 9.95 6.28
CA ASP A 54 -13.56 8.73 5.48
C ASP A 54 -12.46 7.78 5.95
N LEU A 55 -11.29 8.30 6.35
CA LEU A 55 -10.26 7.49 7.00
C LEU A 55 -10.78 6.86 8.29
N ALA A 56 -11.47 7.63 9.13
CA ALA A 56 -12.01 7.15 10.40
C ALA A 56 -13.05 6.04 10.20
N TYR A 57 -14.04 6.22 9.32
CA TYR A 57 -15.05 5.19 9.07
C TYR A 57 -14.49 3.98 8.33
N ALA A 58 -13.64 4.17 7.33
CA ALA A 58 -13.12 3.07 6.54
C ALA A 58 -12.19 2.14 7.34
N PHE A 59 -11.25 2.72 8.11
CA PHE A 59 -10.26 1.97 8.91
C PHE A 59 -10.75 1.66 10.34
N GLY A 60 -11.64 2.47 10.91
CA GLY A 60 -12.13 2.29 12.28
C GLY A 60 -13.00 1.04 12.49
N TYR A 61 -13.66 0.58 11.43
CA TYR A 61 -14.52 -0.61 11.39
C TYR A 61 -13.95 -1.74 10.52
N GLY A 62 -12.69 -1.61 10.10
CA GLY A 62 -11.98 -2.61 9.29
C GLY A 62 -10.97 -3.42 10.10
N ASP A 63 -10.01 -3.99 9.38
CA ASP A 63 -8.88 -4.72 9.95
C ASP A 63 -8.09 -3.85 10.94
N ALA A 64 -7.92 -4.35 12.17
CA ALA A 64 -7.22 -3.65 13.24
C ALA A 64 -5.72 -3.47 12.95
N ALA A 65 -5.06 -4.49 12.38
CA ALA A 65 -3.64 -4.41 12.04
C ALA A 65 -3.39 -3.39 10.93
N LEU A 66 -4.26 -3.33 9.91
CA LEU A 66 -4.18 -2.31 8.87
C LEU A 66 -4.39 -0.90 9.42
N ARG A 67 -5.37 -0.72 10.32
CA ARG A 67 -5.61 0.57 10.99
C ARG A 67 -4.40 0.98 11.82
N ASP A 68 -3.87 0.08 12.64
CA ASP A 68 -2.78 0.39 13.55
C ASP A 68 -1.47 0.67 12.78
N ARG A 69 -1.25 -0.06 11.68
CA ARG A 69 -0.19 0.23 10.69
C ARG A 69 -0.36 1.61 10.08
N LEU A 70 -1.56 1.99 9.63
CA LEU A 70 -1.81 3.34 9.11
C LEU A 70 -1.50 4.41 10.17
N MET A 71 -1.91 4.20 11.42
CA MET A 71 -1.65 5.15 12.51
C MET A 71 -0.16 5.31 12.84
N SER A 72 0.66 4.28 12.62
CA SER A 72 2.11 4.34 12.90
C SER A 72 2.92 5.06 11.82
N ILE A 73 2.43 5.11 10.58
CA ILE A 73 3.17 5.68 9.43
C ILE A 73 2.76 7.11 9.07
N VAL A 74 1.60 7.58 9.56
CA VAL A 74 1.11 8.94 9.34
C VAL A 74 1.68 9.92 10.38
N ARG A 75 1.49 11.22 10.14
CA ARG A 75 1.91 12.25 11.10
C ARG A 75 1.16 12.08 12.43
N PRO A 76 1.82 12.29 13.59
CA PRO A 76 1.18 12.12 14.90
C PRO A 76 -0.14 12.89 15.07
N GLY A 77 -0.22 14.12 14.52
CA GLY A 77 -1.45 14.91 14.55
C GLY A 77 -2.61 14.27 13.78
N LEU A 78 -2.35 13.64 12.63
CA LEU A 78 -3.38 12.93 11.87
C LEU A 78 -3.79 11.65 12.60
N ALA A 79 -2.84 10.90 13.16
CA ALA A 79 -3.16 9.72 13.96
C ALA A 79 -4.07 10.06 15.15
N GLU A 80 -3.82 11.17 15.84
CA GLU A 80 -4.65 11.62 16.96
C GLU A 80 -6.06 12.02 16.52
N GLN A 81 -6.16 12.77 15.41
CA GLN A 81 -7.44 13.13 14.81
C GLN A 81 -8.23 11.89 14.39
N MET A 82 -7.56 10.89 13.81
CA MET A 82 -8.18 9.62 13.43
C MET A 82 -8.68 8.85 14.65
N ARG A 83 -7.89 8.74 15.71
CA ARG A 83 -8.31 8.09 16.97
C ARG A 83 -9.55 8.76 17.55
N SER A 84 -9.55 10.09 17.62
CA SER A 84 -10.70 10.88 18.09
C SER A 84 -11.94 10.66 17.22
N ALA A 85 -11.80 10.72 15.90
CA ALA A 85 -12.92 10.53 14.97
C ALA A 85 -13.49 9.10 15.03
N ILE A 86 -12.65 8.08 15.18
CA ILE A 86 -13.09 6.68 15.34
C ILE A 86 -13.86 6.50 16.64
N ALA A 87 -13.38 7.09 17.75
CA ALA A 87 -14.09 7.05 19.03
C ALA A 87 -15.49 7.69 18.91
N MET A 88 -15.58 8.86 18.29
CA MET A 88 -16.85 9.56 18.04
C MET A 88 -17.81 8.75 17.14
N ALA A 89 -17.27 8.12 16.08
CA ALA A 89 -18.05 7.28 15.19
C ALA A 89 -18.65 6.06 15.93
N LYS A 90 -17.88 5.44 16.84
CA LYS A 90 -18.35 4.29 17.63
C LYS A 90 -19.46 4.66 18.60
N VAL A 91 -19.34 5.80 19.29
CA VAL A 91 -20.40 6.32 20.17
C VAL A 91 -21.67 6.64 19.38
N SER A 92 -21.53 7.12 18.14
CA SER A 92 -22.66 7.45 17.28
C SER A 92 -23.37 6.21 16.70
N ASN A 93 -22.64 5.11 16.49
CA ASN A 93 -23.20 3.85 15.97
C ASN A 93 -24.24 3.23 16.89
N GLU A 94 -24.13 3.44 18.21
CA GLU A 94 -25.15 3.01 19.16
C GLU A 94 -26.52 3.68 18.92
N ARG A 95 -26.55 4.78 18.16
CA ARG A 95 -27.76 5.55 17.85
C ARG A 95 -28.23 5.41 16.40
N TYR A 96 -27.33 5.13 15.45
CA TYR A 96 -27.64 5.01 14.02
C TYR A 96 -26.76 3.96 13.34
N PRO A 97 -27.32 3.08 12.49
CA PRO A 97 -26.54 2.04 11.82
C PRO A 97 -25.51 2.66 10.86
N VAL A 98 -24.22 2.40 11.11
CA VAL A 98 -23.10 2.99 10.35
C VAL A 98 -22.70 2.24 9.09
N ASP A 99 -23.34 1.11 8.77
CA ASP A 99 -22.93 0.21 7.68
C ASP A 99 -22.87 0.92 6.32
N GLU A 100 -23.85 1.77 6.02
CA GLU A 100 -23.87 2.54 4.78
C GLU A 100 -22.75 3.60 4.75
N THR A 101 -22.48 4.24 5.89
CA THR A 101 -21.38 5.21 6.03
C THR A 101 -20.03 4.53 5.84
N VAL A 102 -19.81 3.37 6.48
CA VAL A 102 -18.59 2.57 6.32
C VAL A 102 -18.41 2.16 4.86
N ARG A 103 -19.47 1.65 4.22
CA ARG A 103 -19.42 1.26 2.80
C ARG A 103 -19.05 2.45 1.90
N THR A 104 -19.68 3.60 2.12
CA THR A 104 -19.46 4.81 1.31
C THR A 104 -18.05 5.37 1.52
N SER A 105 -17.57 5.41 2.77
CA SER A 105 -16.21 5.84 3.08
C SER A 105 -15.16 4.91 2.48
N ARG A 106 -15.35 3.58 2.55
CA ARG A 106 -14.47 2.61 1.89
C ARG A 106 -14.43 2.81 0.37
N ALA A 107 -15.59 3.06 -0.27
CA ALA A 107 -15.63 3.36 -1.70
C ALA A 107 -14.82 4.62 -2.05
N ARG A 108 -14.99 5.71 -1.29
CA ARG A 108 -14.21 6.95 -1.50
C ARG A 108 -12.71 6.76 -1.31
N VAL A 109 -12.29 6.00 -0.29
CA VAL A 109 -10.87 5.64 -0.10
C VAL A 109 -10.33 4.89 -1.32
N MET A 110 -11.09 3.91 -1.83
CA MET A 110 -10.67 3.11 -2.98
C MET A 110 -10.60 3.92 -4.27
N ASP A 111 -11.51 4.86 -4.48
CA ASP A 111 -11.46 5.75 -5.65
C ASP A 111 -10.22 6.64 -5.63
N ILE A 112 -9.82 7.13 -4.46
CA ILE A 112 -8.59 7.90 -4.29
C ILE A 112 -7.38 6.97 -4.47
N ALA A 113 -7.37 5.78 -3.87
CA ALA A 113 -6.28 4.81 -3.99
C ALA A 113 -5.99 4.46 -5.46
N LYS A 114 -7.04 4.24 -6.27
CA LYS A 114 -6.90 3.99 -7.71
C LYS A 114 -6.26 5.16 -8.46
N ARG A 115 -6.59 6.40 -8.09
CA ARG A 115 -5.97 7.60 -8.68
C ARG A 115 -4.50 7.69 -8.29
N VAL A 116 -4.16 7.46 -7.02
CA VAL A 116 -2.77 7.46 -6.54
C VAL A 116 -1.91 6.39 -7.21
N LEU A 117 -2.47 5.22 -7.51
CA LEU A 117 -1.80 4.18 -8.29
C LEU A 117 -1.66 4.57 -9.76
N GLY A 118 -2.69 5.18 -10.35
CA GLY A 118 -2.68 5.63 -11.75
C GLY A 118 -1.72 6.79 -12.01
N ASP A 119 -1.52 7.68 -11.05
CA ASP A 119 -0.56 8.80 -11.14
C ASP A 119 0.92 8.35 -11.08
N GLN A 120 1.19 7.08 -10.74
CA GLN A 120 2.55 6.52 -10.64
C GLN A 120 3.02 5.77 -11.91
N VAL A 121 2.15 5.67 -12.93
CA VAL A 121 2.40 4.98 -14.20
C VAL A 121 2.51 6.00 -15.34
#